data_AF-A0A3B8LAE7-F1
#
_entry.id   AF-A0A3B8LAE7-F1
#
_cell.length_a   1.000
_cell.length_b   1.000
_cell.length_c   1.000
_cell.angle_alpha   90.00
_cell.angle_beta   90.00
_cell.angle_gamma   90.00
#
_symmetry.space_group_name_H-M   'P 1'
#
loop_
_entity.id
_entity.type
_entity.pdbx_description
1 polymer ?
#
loop_
_entity_poly.entity_id
_entity_poly.type
_entity_poly.pdbx_seq_one_letter_code
_entity_poly.pdbx_strand_id
1 'polypeptide(L)' 'MASSQRQRQFSWVISLGLLAVTCQPASTAEPQQLTRDGQLKFSPTFITGGRKLVFSAHNQPKRVSIIELDLATGKQ' A
#
# COMPACT_ATOMS: atom_id res chain seq x y z
N MET A 1 20.54 46.77 22.59
CA MET A 1 20.06 46.49 21.20
C MET A 1 20.55 45.16 20.61
N ALA A 2 21.05 44.18 21.39
CA ALA A 2 21.60 42.92 20.85
C ALA A 2 20.79 41.64 21.18
N SER A 3 19.75 41.72 22.02
CA SER A 3 18.98 40.55 22.49
C SER A 3 17.90 40.06 21.52
N SER A 4 17.35 40.96 20.69
CA SER A 4 16.24 40.67 19.76
C SER A 4 16.68 39.83 18.54
N GLN A 5 17.94 39.95 18.12
CA GLN A 5 18.47 39.26 16.94
C GLN A 5 18.70 37.76 17.20
N ARG A 6 19.06 37.39 18.44
CA ARG A 6 19.26 36.00 18.86
C ARG A 6 17.94 35.22 18.89
N GLN A 7 16.84 35.85 19.33
CA GLN A 7 15.52 35.22 19.36
C GLN A 7 14.95 34.93 17.96
N ARG A 8 15.23 35.79 16.97
CA ARG A 8 14.79 35.58 15.58
C ARG A 8 15.52 34.42 14.90
N GLN A 9 16.80 34.22 15.20
CA GLN A 9 17.60 33.13 14.63
C GLN A 9 17.20 31.75 15.17
N PHE A 10 16.84 31.64 16.46
CA PHE A 10 16.39 30.38 17.04
C PHE A 10 15.05 29.89 16.48
N SER A 11 14.16 30.81 16.10
CA SER A 11 12.82 30.47 15.58
C SER A 11 12.87 29.78 14.20
N TRP A 12 13.82 30.17 13.34
CA TRP A 12 13.97 29.57 12.01
C TRP A 12 14.54 28.16 12.07
N VAL A 13 15.51 27.91 12.96
CA VAL A 13 16.14 26.60 13.10
C VAL A 13 15.13 25.57 13.65
N ILE A 14 14.30 25.98 14.61
CA ILE A 14 13.22 25.12 15.15
C ILE A 14 12.17 24.83 14.06
N SER A 15 11.77 25.84 13.30
CA SER A 15 10.78 25.67 12.22
C SER A 15 11.31 24.77 11.09
N LEU A 16 12.60 24.89 10.74
CA LEU A 16 13.25 24.06 9.73
C LEU A 16 13.44 22.61 10.21
N GLY A 17 13.77 22.42 11.49
CA GLY A 17 13.85 21.10 12.11
C GLY A 17 12.50 20.38 12.20
N LEU A 18 11.40 21.12 12.47
CA LEU A 18 10.05 20.56 12.51
C LEU A 18 9.59 20.08 11.11
N LEU A 19 9.97 20.79 10.04
CA LEU A 19 9.59 20.41 8.67
C LEU A 19 10.31 19.13 8.22
N ALA A 20 11.57 18.94 8.61
CA ALA A 20 12.36 17.76 8.26
C ALA A 20 11.83 16.44 8.87
N VAL A 21 11.15 16.50 10.02
CA VAL A 21 10.56 15.31 10.68
C VAL A 21 9.33 14.77 9.94
N THR A 22 8.63 15.62 9.17
CA THR A 22 7.40 15.22 8.45
C THR A 22 7.67 14.55 7.10
N CYS A 23 8.89 14.64 6.58
CA CYS A 23 9.28 14.02 5.32
C CYS A 23 9.81 12.61 5.56
N GLN A 24 8.96 11.71 6.06
CA GLN A 24 9.27 10.30 6.01
C GLN A 24 9.06 9.80 4.57
N PRO A 25 10.03 9.09 3.98
CA PRO A 25 9.81 8.49 2.67
C PRO A 25 8.63 7.53 2.79
N ALA A 26 7.67 7.65 1.87
CA ALA A 26 6.60 6.67 1.75
C ALA A 26 7.24 5.32 1.44
N SER A 27 7.35 4.46 2.45
CA SER A 27 7.80 3.09 2.27
C SER A 27 6.68 2.36 1.53
N THR A 28 6.82 2.25 0.21
CA THR A 28 5.96 1.38 -0.58
C THR A 28 6.31 -0.05 -0.18
N ALA A 29 5.43 -0.71 0.56
CA ALA A 29 5.62 -2.12 0.88
C ALA A 29 5.85 -2.91 -0.41
N GLU A 30 6.77 -3.87 -0.36
CA GLU A 30 7.00 -4.77 -1.49
C GLU A 30 5.68 -5.45 -1.90
N PRO A 31 5.35 -5.51 -3.20
CA PRO A 31 4.15 -6.17 -3.67
C PRO A 31 4.05 -7.61 -3.15
N GLN A 32 2.94 -7.94 -2.49
CA GLN A 32 2.72 -9.28 -1.96
C GLN A 32 2.08 -10.19 -3.02
N GLN A 33 2.70 -11.34 -3.30
CA GLN A 33 2.10 -12.38 -4.13
C GLN A 33 0.99 -13.12 -3.37
N LEU A 34 -0.26 -13.05 -3.88
CA LEU A 34 -1.43 -13.67 -3.27
C LEU A 34 -1.75 -15.08 -3.79
N THR A 35 -1.31 -15.43 -5.00
CA THR A 35 -1.57 -16.75 -5.63
C THR A 35 -0.28 -17.38 -6.16
N ARG A 36 -0.15 -18.70 -6.07
CA ARG A 36 1.08 -19.47 -6.43
C ARG A 36 0.82 -20.61 -7.42
N ASP A 37 -0.35 -20.65 -8.02
CA ASP A 37 -0.81 -21.75 -8.89
C ASP A 37 -0.30 -21.65 -10.34
N GLY A 38 0.51 -20.64 -10.66
CA GLY A 38 1.05 -20.41 -12.00
C GLY A 38 0.02 -19.96 -13.04
N GLN A 39 -1.23 -19.72 -12.63
CA GLN A 39 -2.29 -19.29 -13.55
C GLN A 39 -2.47 -17.77 -13.51
N LEU A 40 -2.68 -17.17 -14.68
CA LEU A 40 -2.99 -15.75 -14.80
C LEU A 40 -4.36 -15.42 -14.19
N LYS A 41 -4.42 -14.29 -13.48
CA LYS A 41 -5.60 -13.78 -12.79
C LYS A 41 -6.03 -12.48 -13.48
N PHE A 42 -7.19 -12.48 -14.09
CA PHE A 42 -7.71 -11.35 -14.86
C PHE A 42 -8.67 -10.50 -14.01
N SER A 43 -8.64 -9.18 -14.23
CA SER A 43 -9.49 -8.18 -13.59
C SER A 43 -9.69 -8.38 -12.07
N PRO A 44 -8.62 -8.53 -11.26
CA PRO A 44 -8.74 -8.73 -9.83
C PRO A 44 -9.42 -7.54 -9.14
N THR A 45 -10.40 -7.81 -8.29
CA THR A 45 -11.14 -6.79 -7.52
C THR A 45 -11.28 -7.22 -6.06
N PHE A 46 -10.85 -6.35 -5.15
CA PHE A 46 -11.05 -6.56 -3.71
C PHE A 46 -12.51 -6.30 -3.33
N ILE A 47 -13.10 -7.21 -2.56
CA ILE A 47 -14.46 -7.10 -2.03
C ILE A 47 -14.46 -7.30 -0.51
N THR A 48 -15.62 -7.11 0.13
CA THR A 48 -15.80 -7.38 1.57
C THR A 48 -14.77 -6.63 2.44
N GLY A 49 -14.55 -5.35 2.12
CA GLY A 49 -13.57 -4.51 2.82
C GLY A 49 -12.12 -4.98 2.65
N GLY A 50 -11.80 -5.65 1.54
CA GLY A 50 -10.44 -6.14 1.27
C GLY A 50 -10.13 -7.50 1.89
N ARG A 51 -11.10 -8.22 2.46
CA ARG A 51 -10.89 -9.57 3.00
C ARG A 51 -10.92 -10.67 1.94
N LYS A 52 -11.57 -10.40 0.80
CA LYS A 52 -11.69 -11.35 -0.29
C LYS A 52 -11.31 -10.69 -1.61
N LEU A 53 -10.83 -11.51 -2.54
CA LEU A 53 -10.43 -11.11 -3.87
C LEU A 53 -11.26 -11.89 -4.89
N VAL A 54 -11.93 -11.20 -5.80
CA VAL A 54 -12.60 -11.82 -6.95
C VAL A 54 -11.77 -11.59 -8.20
N PHE A 55 -11.58 -12.63 -9.00
CA PHE A 55 -10.88 -12.56 -10.28
C PHE A 55 -11.47 -13.55 -11.28
N SER A 56 -11.19 -13.35 -12.56
CA SER A 56 -11.46 -14.34 -13.59
C SER A 56 -10.19 -15.10 -13.98
N ALA A 57 -10.31 -16.40 -14.26
CA ALA A 57 -9.16 -17.21 -14.68
C ALA A 57 -9.58 -18.39 -15.58
N HIS A 58 -8.64 -18.82 -16.41
CA HIS A 58 -8.73 -20.07 -17.17
C HIS A 58 -8.32 -21.27 -16.32
N ASN A 59 -9.18 -21.67 -15.37
CA ASN A 59 -8.93 -22.83 -14.51
C ASN A 59 -9.27 -24.19 -15.15
N GLN A 60 -9.86 -24.17 -16.35
CA GLN A 60 -10.08 -25.35 -17.19
C GLN A 60 -9.88 -24.99 -18.66
N PRO A 61 -9.52 -25.96 -19.52
CA PRO A 61 -9.40 -25.72 -20.96
C PRO A 61 -10.67 -25.08 -21.53
N LYS A 62 -10.52 -23.97 -22.25
CA LYS A 62 -11.61 -23.25 -22.93
C LYS A 62 -12.72 -22.69 -22.03
N ARG A 63 -12.51 -22.61 -20.71
CA ARG A 63 -13.46 -21.99 -19.78
C ARG A 63 -12.81 -20.86 -19.00
N VAL A 64 -13.55 -19.77 -18.80
CA VAL A 64 -13.23 -18.71 -17.82
C VAL A 64 -14.20 -18.86 -16.66
N SER A 65 -13.67 -18.93 -15.45
CA SER A 65 -14.46 -18.96 -14.22
C SER A 65 -14.22 -17.67 -13.44
N ILE A 66 -15.27 -17.16 -12.77
CA ILE A 66 -15.12 -16.16 -11.72
C ILE A 66 -14.85 -16.92 -10.42
N ILE A 67 -13.77 -16.57 -9.73
CA ILE A 67 -13.28 -17.27 -8.54
C ILE A 67 -13.16 -16.23 -7.42
N GLU A 68 -13.59 -16.62 -6.22
CA GLU A 68 -13.46 -15.83 -5.00
C GLU A 68 -12.35 -16.45 -4.14
N LEU A 69 -11.34 -15.66 -3.77
CA LEU A 69 -10.27 -16.05 -2.87
C LEU A 69 -10.45 -15.36 -1.52
N ASP A 70 -10.58 -16.14 -0.46
CA ASP A 70 -10.49 -15.65 0.92
C ASP A 70 -9.02 -15.41 1.29
N LEU A 71 -8.67 -14.17 1.64
CA LEU A 71 -7.26 -13.80 1.85
C LEU A 71 -6.71 -14.23 3.22
N ALA A 72 -7.59 -14.55 4.19
CA ALA A 72 -7.17 -15.04 5.49
C ALA A 72 -6.81 -16.53 5.44
N THR A 73 -7.57 -17.30 4.67
CA THR A 73 -7.46 -18.76 4.62
C THR A 73 -6.80 -19.28 3.34
N GLY A 74 -6.74 -18.48 2.28
CA GLY A 74 -6.24 -18.88 0.97
C GLY A 74 -7.21 -19.79 0.18
N LYS A 75 -8.45 -19.96 0.65
CA LYS A 75 -9.44 -20.83 0.01
C LYS A 75 -10.09 -20.14 -1.19
N GLN A 76 -10.30 -20.93 -2.25
CA GLN A 76 -10.99 -20.56 -3.50
C GLN A 76 -12.32 -21.30 -3.64
#